data_AF-A0A3R7KRE7-F1
#
_entry.id   AF-A0A3R7KRE7-F1
#
_cell.length_a   1.000
_cell.length_b   1.000
_cell.length_c   1.000
_cell.angle_alpha   90.00
_cell.angle_beta   90.00
_cell.angle_gamma   90.00
#
_symmetry.space_group_name_H-M   'P 1'
#
loop_
_entity.id
_entity.type
_entity.pdbx_description
1 polymer ?
#
loop_
_entity_poly.entity_id
_entity_poly.type
_entity_poly.pdbx_seq_one_letter_code
_entity_poly.pdbx_strand_id
1 'polypeptide(L)'
;MNAGSSTVGGPSLSFQLLLYGSSGWSGIWFILTLALLIYKGTLLPFPPAALPMEIVSAFFLLVVDIAALSLGTRGNLTEEVGTSCLALGLLLVAAVGAVYYMWLQTYVMMLDLAFSAILLGLNILTVLAGVYALQGVVRAKRGPRQRFAAPPRCPPISPRGEMKRRKGD
;
A
#
# COMPACT_ATOMS: atom_id res chain seq x y z
N MET A 1 -17.26 -29.10 11.75
CA MET A 1 -17.11 -27.95 10.84
C MET A 1 -16.05 -27.04 11.44
N ASN A 2 -14.80 -27.16 10.99
CA ASN A 2 -13.70 -26.36 11.52
C ASN A 2 -13.75 -24.98 10.85
N ALA A 3 -13.99 -23.95 11.66
CA ALA A 3 -13.84 -22.57 11.25
C ALA A 3 -12.41 -22.37 10.76
N GLY A 4 -12.26 -22.04 9.47
CA GLY A 4 -10.98 -21.74 8.87
C GLY A 4 -10.32 -20.61 9.64
N SER A 5 -9.18 -20.90 10.25
CA SER A 5 -8.27 -19.88 10.75
C SER A 5 -7.70 -19.15 9.53
N SER A 6 -8.41 -18.14 9.04
CA SER A 6 -7.88 -17.17 8.10
C SER A 6 -6.70 -16.51 8.79
N THR A 7 -5.50 -16.88 8.39
CA THR A 7 -4.24 -16.26 8.76
C THR A 7 -4.31 -14.77 8.42
N VAL A 8 -4.50 -13.92 9.43
CA VAL A 8 -4.67 -12.46 9.30
C VAL A 8 -3.34 -11.72 9.01
N GLY A 9 -2.22 -12.41 8.78
CA GLY A 9 -0.89 -11.79 8.66
C GLY A 9 -0.11 -12.26 7.43
N GLY A 10 -0.67 -12.07 6.24
CA GLY A 10 0.05 -12.28 4.99
C GLY A 10 -0.13 -11.09 4.05
N PRO A 11 0.84 -10.82 3.15
CA PRO A 11 0.76 -9.72 2.19
C PRO A 11 -0.52 -9.85 1.35
N SER A 12 -1.25 -8.74 1.25
CA SER A 12 -2.55 -8.73 0.58
C SER A 12 -2.39 -8.69 -0.94
N LEU A 13 -2.79 -9.78 -1.62
CA LEU A 13 -2.65 -9.90 -3.08
C LEU A 13 -3.46 -8.84 -3.83
N SER A 14 -4.68 -8.54 -3.37
CA SER A 14 -5.55 -7.54 -3.99
C SER A 14 -4.93 -6.14 -3.94
N PHE A 15 -4.26 -5.78 -2.84
CA PHE A 15 -3.57 -4.50 -2.72
C PHE A 15 -2.36 -4.42 -3.65
N GLN A 16 -1.62 -5.52 -3.77
CA GLN A 16 -0.46 -5.58 -4.66
C GLN A 16 -0.85 -5.44 -6.13
N LEU A 17 -1.95 -6.08 -6.57
CA LEU A 17 -2.49 -5.90 -7.92
C LEU A 17 -2.86 -4.43 -8.18
N LEU A 18 -3.45 -3.78 -7.18
CA LEU A 18 -3.86 -2.39 -7.28
C LEU A 18 -2.67 -1.43 -7.37
N LEU A 19 -1.60 -1.69 -6.61
CA LEU A 19 -0.34 -0.94 -6.71
C LEU A 19 0.28 -1.06 -8.12
N TYR A 20 0.30 -2.26 -8.70
CA TYR A 20 0.80 -2.46 -10.06
C TYR A 20 -0.06 -1.74 -11.11
N GLY A 21 -1.39 -1.83 -10.98
CA GLY A 21 -2.32 -1.10 -11.86
C GLY A 21 -2.14 0.41 -11.78
N SER A 22 -2.02 0.94 -10.56
CA SER A 22 -1.75 2.37 -10.32
C SER A 22 -0.41 2.80 -10.91
N SER A 23 0.63 1.97 -10.76
CA SER A 23 1.95 2.25 -11.36
C SER A 23 1.90 2.33 -12.89
N GLY A 24 1.17 1.42 -13.54
CA GLY A 24 0.98 1.46 -14.99
C GLY A 24 0.21 2.70 -15.44
N TRP A 25 -0.87 3.04 -14.71
CA TRP A 25 -1.67 4.22 -15.00
C TRP A 25 -0.89 5.52 -14.81
N SER A 26 -0.07 5.65 -13.76
CA SER A 26 0.78 6.82 -13.52
C SER A 26 1.76 7.06 -14.69
N GLY A 27 2.34 6.00 -15.25
CA GLY A 27 3.18 6.10 -16.45
C GLY A 27 2.42 6.58 -17.69
N ILE A 28 1.22 6.04 -17.94
CA ILE A 28 0.36 6.47 -19.06
C ILE A 28 -0.06 7.94 -18.89
N TRP A 29 -0.52 8.29 -17.69
CA TRP A 29 -0.90 9.65 -17.33
C TRP A 29 0.26 10.63 -17.60
N PHE A 30 1.47 10.30 -17.16
CA PHE A 30 2.64 11.15 -17.35
C PHE A 30 2.98 11.41 -18.82
N ILE A 31 3.01 10.35 -19.65
CA ILE A 31 3.29 10.48 -21.09
C ILE A 31 2.24 11.36 -21.76
N LEU A 32 0.98 11.16 -21.40
CA LEU A 32 -0.14 11.90 -21.98
C LEU A 32 -0.13 13.37 -21.57
N THR A 33 0.07 13.66 -20.29
CA THR A 33 0.19 15.04 -19.78
C THR A 33 1.38 15.76 -20.42
N LEU A 34 2.52 15.09 -20.60
CA LEU A 34 3.65 15.67 -21.33
C LEU A 34 3.31 15.99 -22.78
N ALA A 35 2.67 15.06 -23.49
CA ALA A 35 2.27 15.28 -24.88
C ALA A 35 1.30 16.46 -25.00
N LEU A 36 0.34 16.58 -24.07
CA LEU A 36 -0.59 17.70 -24.03
C LEU A 36 0.08 19.03 -23.67
N LEU A 37 1.06 19.03 -22.76
CA LEU A 37 1.84 20.24 -22.43
C LEU A 37 2.64 20.74 -23.64
N ILE A 38 3.25 19.83 -24.42
CA ILE A 38 3.96 20.19 -25.65
C ILE A 38 2.97 20.75 -26.69
N TYR A 39 1.84 20.09 -26.88
CA TYR A 39 0.79 20.55 -27.79
C TYR A 39 0.29 21.95 -27.42
N LYS A 40 -0.04 22.15 -26.14
CA LYS A 40 -0.47 23.45 -25.59
C LYS A 40 0.59 24.53 -25.75
N GLY A 41 1.86 24.21 -25.52
CA GLY A 41 2.98 25.14 -25.66
C GLY A 41 3.21 25.67 -27.06
N THR A 42 2.72 24.97 -28.09
CA THR A 42 2.83 25.40 -29.49
C THR A 42 1.63 26.20 -29.98
N LEU A 43 0.45 25.98 -29.40
CA LEU A 43 -0.80 26.59 -29.85
C LEU A 43 -1.31 27.73 -28.97
N LEU A 44 -1.08 27.68 -27.66
CA LEU A 44 -1.61 28.65 -26.71
C LEU A 44 -0.52 29.59 -26.19
N PRO A 45 -0.84 30.88 -25.98
CA PRO A 45 0.09 31.84 -25.39
C PRO A 45 0.26 31.56 -23.90
N PHE A 46 1.33 30.85 -23.53
CA PHE A 46 1.68 30.64 -22.12
C PHE A 46 2.50 31.80 -21.55
N PRO A 47 2.28 32.17 -20.27
CA PRO A 47 3.23 32.97 -19.52
C PRO A 47 4.61 32.27 -19.50
N PRO A 48 5.74 32.99 -19.64
CA PRO A 48 7.07 32.38 -19.82
C PRO A 48 7.48 31.40 -18.71
N ALA A 49 7.01 31.63 -17.48
CA ALA A 49 7.34 30.80 -16.32
C ALA A 49 6.34 29.65 -16.09
N ALA A 50 5.12 29.72 -16.62
CA ALA A 50 4.06 28.76 -16.27
C ALA A 50 4.31 27.38 -16.90
N LEU A 51 4.66 27.33 -18.19
CA LEU A 51 4.85 26.07 -18.90
C LEU A 51 6.01 25.24 -18.33
N PRO A 52 7.23 25.79 -18.09
CA PRO A 52 8.30 25.02 -17.47
C PRO A 52 7.94 24.52 -16.08
N MET A 53 7.23 25.33 -15.28
CA MET A 53 6.78 24.93 -13.94
C MET A 53 5.79 23.77 -13.99
N GLU A 54 4.85 23.76 -14.94
CA GLU A 54 3.92 22.65 -15.16
C GLU A 54 4.65 21.38 -15.63
N ILE A 55 5.71 21.49 -16.44
CA ILE A 55 6.51 20.32 -16.84
C ILE A 55 7.27 19.76 -15.63
N VAL A 56 7.98 20.61 -14.89
CA VAL A 56 8.77 20.19 -13.71
C VAL A 56 7.87 19.54 -12.66
N SER A 57 6.69 20.11 -12.43
CA SER A 57 5.69 19.56 -11.51
C SER A 57 5.21 18.16 -11.92
N ALA A 58 5.16 17.86 -13.23
CA ALA A 58 4.69 16.56 -13.73
C ALA A 58 5.75 15.48 -13.47
N PHE A 59 7.03 15.82 -13.69
CA PHE A 59 8.14 14.96 -13.32
C PHE A 59 8.19 14.72 -11.81
N PHE A 60 8.00 15.77 -11.01
CA PHE A 60 7.98 15.65 -9.56
C PHE A 60 6.85 14.71 -9.10
N LEU A 61 5.65 14.88 -9.65
CA LEU A 61 4.51 14.01 -9.34
C LEU A 61 4.78 12.55 -9.71
N LEU A 62 5.35 12.29 -10.89
CA LEU A 62 5.75 10.93 -11.29
C LEU A 62 6.74 10.31 -10.30
N VAL A 63 7.76 11.07 -9.87
CA VAL A 63 8.74 10.58 -8.89
C VAL A 63 8.08 10.28 -7.56
N VAL A 64 7.17 11.14 -7.10
CA VAL A 64 6.39 10.93 -5.87
C VAL A 64 5.53 9.67 -5.98
N ASP A 65 4.82 9.47 -7.09
CA ASP A 65 4.01 8.26 -7.33
C ASP A 65 4.87 7.00 -7.29
N ILE A 66 5.99 6.96 -8.01
CA ILE A 66 6.89 5.79 -8.02
C ILE A 66 7.44 5.52 -6.61
N ALA A 67 7.85 6.57 -5.89
CA ALA A 67 8.31 6.44 -4.51
C ALA A 67 7.21 5.89 -3.60
N ALA A 68 5.99 6.44 -3.69
CA ALA A 68 4.84 6.02 -2.90
C ALA A 68 4.49 4.55 -3.14
N LEU A 69 4.43 4.13 -4.41
CA LEU A 69 4.06 2.79 -4.82
C LEU A 69 5.14 1.76 -4.47
N SER A 70 6.43 2.12 -4.60
CA SER A 70 7.54 1.25 -4.21
C SER A 70 7.61 1.06 -2.68
N LEU A 71 7.40 2.13 -1.90
CA LEU A 71 7.28 2.05 -0.44
C LEU A 71 6.04 1.27 -0.02
N GLY A 72 4.91 1.44 -0.70
CA GLY A 72 3.68 0.69 -0.46
C GLY A 72 3.85 -0.81 -0.69
N THR A 73 4.54 -1.19 -1.77
CA THR A 73 4.88 -2.58 -2.07
C THR A 73 5.78 -3.18 -1.00
N ARG A 74 6.84 -2.44 -0.61
CA ARG A 74 7.77 -2.86 0.46
C ARG A 74 7.06 -3.01 1.80
N GLY A 75 6.25 -2.02 2.20
CA GLY A 75 5.53 -2.04 3.47
C GLY A 75 4.48 -3.15 3.57
N ASN A 76 3.82 -3.50 2.46
CA ASN A 76 2.91 -4.66 2.43
C ASN A 76 3.64 -5.99 2.62
N LEU A 77 4.86 -6.13 2.09
CA LEU A 77 5.66 -7.34 2.21
C LEU A 77 6.35 -7.48 3.57
N THR A 78 6.79 -6.38 4.18
CA THR A 78 7.50 -6.39 5.46
C THR A 78 6.60 -6.24 6.68
N GLU A 79 5.29 -6.01 6.49
CA GLU A 79 4.31 -5.71 7.55
C GLU A 79 4.80 -4.61 8.52
N GLU A 80 5.57 -3.66 7.98
CA GLU A 80 6.20 -2.61 8.75
C GLU A 80 5.37 -1.33 8.72
N VAL A 81 4.83 -0.97 9.89
CA VAL A 81 3.93 0.17 10.06
C VAL A 81 4.57 1.51 9.62
N GLY A 82 5.88 1.66 9.82
CA GLY A 82 6.60 2.89 9.48
C GLY A 82 6.67 3.15 7.98
N THR A 83 7.10 2.15 7.20
CA THR A 83 7.20 2.26 5.73
C THR A 83 5.83 2.38 5.07
N SER A 84 4.82 1.67 5.60
CA SER A 84 3.42 1.84 5.16
C SER A 84 2.89 3.25 5.44
N CYS A 85 3.20 3.84 6.60
CA CYS A 85 2.76 5.20 6.91
C CYS A 85 3.40 6.24 5.98
N LEU A 86 4.70 6.10 5.68
CA LEU A 86 5.39 6.96 4.72
C LEU A 86 4.80 6.84 3.31
N ALA A 87 4.48 5.62 2.87
CA ALA A 87 3.83 5.38 1.58
C ALA A 87 2.46 6.07 1.50
N LEU A 88 1.65 5.98 2.56
CA LEU A 88 0.35 6.67 2.64
C LEU A 88 0.52 8.20 2.58
N GLY A 89 1.53 8.74 3.26
CA GLY A 89 1.85 10.18 3.18
C GLY A 89 2.19 10.62 1.76
N LEU A 90 3.04 9.86 1.06
CA LEU A 90 3.40 10.15 -0.33
C LEU A 90 2.19 9.99 -1.28
N LEU A 91 1.31 9.01 -1.07
CA LEU A 91 0.07 8.87 -1.82
C LEU A 91 -0.88 10.07 -1.64
N LEU A 92 -0.91 10.68 -0.45
CA LEU A 92 -1.67 11.92 -0.24
C LEU A 92 -1.07 13.10 -1.02
N VAL A 93 0.26 13.23 -1.01
CA VAL A 93 0.96 14.24 -1.84
C VAL A 93 0.66 14.01 -3.32
N ALA A 94 0.67 12.75 -3.78
CA ALA A 94 0.30 12.40 -5.14
C ALA A 94 -1.16 12.73 -5.47
N ALA A 95 -2.10 12.48 -4.55
CA ALA A 95 -3.51 12.85 -4.73
C ALA A 95 -3.68 14.36 -4.89
N VAL A 96 -2.95 15.17 -4.12
CA VAL A 96 -2.94 16.63 -4.28
C VAL A 96 -2.37 17.03 -5.66
N GLY A 97 -1.29 16.39 -6.10
CA GLY A 97 -0.74 16.59 -7.44
C GLY A 97 -1.73 16.23 -8.56
N ALA A 98 -2.48 15.13 -8.41
CA ALA A 98 -3.51 14.76 -9.37
C ALA A 98 -4.65 15.80 -9.43
N VAL A 99 -5.06 16.37 -8.28
CA VAL A 99 -6.02 17.49 -8.24
C VAL A 99 -5.46 18.73 -8.94
N TYR A 100 -4.17 19.00 -8.79
CA TYR A 100 -3.52 20.12 -9.48
C TYR A 100 -3.66 20.02 -11.00
N TYR A 101 -3.33 18.87 -11.61
CA TYR A 101 -3.51 18.68 -13.06
C TYR A 101 -4.97 18.52 -13.50
N MET A 102 -5.86 18.16 -12.58
CA MET A 102 -7.29 18.06 -12.85
C MET A 102 -7.95 19.44 -13.01
N TRP A 103 -7.60 20.42 -12.17
CA TRP A 103 -8.33 21.70 -12.12
C TRP A 103 -7.44 22.95 -12.14
N LEU A 104 -6.24 22.88 -11.55
CA LEU A 104 -5.40 24.06 -11.28
C LEU A 104 -4.36 24.34 -12.37
N GLN A 105 -4.35 23.55 -13.45
CA GLN A 105 -3.50 23.79 -14.61
C GLN A 105 -3.91 25.08 -15.34
N THR A 106 -2.95 25.79 -15.95
CA THR A 106 -3.19 27.07 -16.65
C THR A 106 -4.24 26.93 -17.76
N TYR A 107 -4.17 25.84 -18.52
CA TYR A 107 -5.14 25.47 -19.53
C TYR A 107 -5.54 24.01 -19.35
N VAL A 108 -6.74 23.76 -18.81
CA VAL A 108 -7.26 22.41 -18.59
C VAL A 108 -7.97 21.91 -19.85
N MET A 109 -7.59 20.73 -20.36
CA MET A 109 -8.34 20.05 -21.42
C MET A 109 -9.17 18.90 -20.84
N MET A 110 -10.22 18.48 -21.56
CA MET A 110 -11.05 17.33 -21.13
C MET A 110 -10.23 16.05 -20.95
N LEU A 111 -9.17 15.88 -21.76
CA LEU A 111 -8.31 14.71 -21.67
C LEU A 111 -7.46 14.73 -20.39
N ASP A 112 -6.89 15.89 -20.01
CA ASP A 112 -6.18 16.03 -18.73
C ASP A 112 -7.11 15.74 -17.55
N LEU A 113 -8.34 16.26 -17.60
CA LEU A 113 -9.36 16.04 -16.57
C LEU A 113 -9.65 14.55 -16.42
N ALA A 114 -9.94 13.85 -17.52
CA ALA A 114 -10.30 12.44 -17.49
C ALA A 114 -9.18 11.57 -16.93
N PHE A 115 -7.94 11.74 -17.42
CA PHE A 115 -6.82 10.92 -16.99
C PHE A 115 -6.38 11.23 -15.55
N SER A 116 -6.39 12.50 -15.14
CA SER A 116 -6.08 12.92 -13.78
C SER A 116 -7.15 12.46 -12.78
N ALA A 117 -8.43 12.45 -13.18
CA ALA A 117 -9.51 11.92 -12.35
C ALA A 117 -9.37 10.41 -12.12
N ILE A 118 -9.00 9.64 -13.15
CA ILE A 118 -8.74 8.20 -13.00
C ILE A 118 -7.52 7.97 -12.10
N LEU A 119 -6.43 8.73 -12.28
CA LEU A 119 -5.24 8.65 -11.43
C LEU A 119 -5.61 8.94 -9.96
N LEU A 120 -6.39 9.99 -9.72
CA LEU A 120 -6.88 10.35 -8.38
C LEU A 120 -7.74 9.22 -7.79
N GLY A 121 -8.65 8.64 -8.57
CA GLY A 121 -9.48 7.52 -8.13
C GLY A 121 -8.65 6.30 -7.73
N LEU A 122 -7.64 5.94 -8.52
CA LEU A 122 -6.70 4.86 -8.22
C LEU A 122 -5.88 5.16 -6.95
N ASN A 123 -5.38 6.38 -6.81
CA ASN A 123 -4.63 6.80 -5.62
C ASN A 123 -5.49 6.75 -4.35
N ILE A 124 -6.74 7.23 -4.39
CA ILE A 124 -7.67 7.13 -3.26
C ILE A 124 -7.95 5.66 -2.92
N LEU A 125 -8.22 4.82 -3.91
CA LEU A 125 -8.48 3.41 -3.69
C LEU A 125 -7.24 2.70 -3.10
N THR A 126 -6.04 3.08 -3.54
CA THR A 126 -4.77 2.60 -2.99
C THR A 126 -4.61 2.99 -1.53
N VAL A 127 -4.89 4.25 -1.19
CA VAL A 127 -4.86 4.73 0.21
C VAL A 127 -5.83 3.94 1.08
N LEU A 128 -7.08 3.77 0.63
CA LEU A 128 -8.09 3.02 1.38
C LEU A 128 -7.64 1.58 1.61
N ALA A 129 -7.24 0.87 0.56
CA ALA A 129 -6.77 -0.51 0.65
C ALA A 129 -5.52 -0.64 1.55
N GLY A 130 -4.58 0.30 1.46
CA GLY A 130 -3.40 0.35 2.31
C GLY A 130 -3.74 0.57 3.79
N VAL A 131 -4.70 1.45 4.09
CA VAL A 131 -5.21 1.66 5.46
C VAL A 131 -5.88 0.40 6.00
N TYR A 132 -6.70 -0.28 5.21
CA TYR A 132 -7.33 -1.55 5.62
C TYR A 132 -6.28 -2.63 5.94
N ALA A 133 -5.27 -2.79 5.09
CA ALA A 133 -4.17 -3.72 5.31
C ALA A 133 -3.39 -3.38 6.59
N LEU A 134 -3.09 -2.09 6.79
CA LEU A 134 -2.38 -1.60 7.97
C LEU A 134 -3.17 -1.82 9.26
N GLN A 135 -4.50 -1.60 9.24
CA GLN A 135 -5.36 -1.88 10.38
C GLN A 135 -5.35 -3.37 10.76
N GLY A 136 -5.29 -4.27 9.78
CA GLY A 136 -5.13 -5.72 10.00
C GLY A 136 -3.84 -6.04 10.75
N VAL A 137 -2.71 -5.52 10.26
CA VAL A 137 -1.38 -5.71 10.87
C VAL A 137 -1.33 -5.11 12.28
N VAL A 138 -1.87 -3.91 12.48
CA VAL A 138 -1.93 -3.26 13.81
C VAL A 138 -2.79 -4.07 14.78
N ARG A 139 -3.94 -4.59 14.34
CA ARG A 139 -4.80 -5.46 15.15
C ARG A 139 -4.09 -6.77 15.50
N ALA A 140 -3.38 -7.38 14.56
CA ALA A 140 -2.59 -8.59 14.80
C ALA A 140 -1.47 -8.35 15.83
N LYS A 141 -0.77 -7.21 15.77
CA LYS A 141 0.23 -6.82 16.78
C LYS A 141 -0.37 -6.51 18.16
N ARG A 142 -1.61 -6.01 18.21
CA ARG A 142 -2.34 -5.71 19.46
C ARG A 142 -3.09 -6.91 20.05
N GLY A 143 -3.33 -7.96 19.26
CA GLY A 143 -3.88 -9.22 19.75
C GLY A 143 -2.98 -9.77 20.86
N PRO A 144 -3.54 -10.31 21.97
CA PRO A 144 -2.72 -10.86 23.02
C PRO A 144 -1.82 -11.93 22.40
N ARG A 145 -0.50 -11.67 22.40
CA ARG A 145 0.50 -12.75 22.36
C ARG A 145 -0.06 -13.77 23.34
N GLN A 146 -0.47 -14.95 22.87
CA GLN A 146 -0.69 -16.12 23.70
C GLN A 146 0.65 -16.44 24.38
N ARG A 147 1.00 -15.61 25.37
CA ARG A 147 1.93 -15.90 26.41
C ARG A 147 1.35 -17.16 27.04
N PHE A 148 2.04 -18.27 26.85
CA PHE A 148 1.82 -19.54 27.56
C PHE A 148 0.58 -20.35 27.10
N ALA A 149 0.63 -20.92 25.89
CA ALA A 149 0.23 -22.32 25.84
C ALA A 149 1.21 -23.06 26.77
N ALA A 150 0.73 -23.47 27.95
CA ALA A 150 1.54 -24.17 28.95
C ALA A 150 2.28 -25.35 28.27
N PRO A 151 3.53 -25.66 28.67
CA PRO A 151 4.14 -26.91 28.24
C PRO A 151 3.17 -28.06 28.55
N PRO A 152 3.06 -29.09 27.69
CA PRO A 152 2.17 -30.21 27.96
C PRO A 152 2.48 -30.72 29.37
N ARG A 153 1.50 -30.63 30.28
CA ARG A 153 1.65 -31.22 31.61
C ARG A 153 1.93 -32.69 31.39
N CYS A 154 3.16 -33.14 31.68
CA CYS A 154 3.45 -34.56 31.74
C CYS A 154 2.38 -35.22 32.62
N PRO A 155 1.72 -36.29 32.17
CA PRO A 155 0.82 -37.02 33.03
C PRO A 155 1.60 -37.48 34.26
N PRO A 156 1.01 -37.46 35.47
CA PRO A 156 1.67 -37.96 36.65
C PRO A 156 2.02 -39.43 36.39
N ILE A 157 3.32 -39.73 36.38
CA ILE A 157 3.80 -41.10 36.42
C ILE A 157 3.32 -41.66 37.76
N SER A 158 2.27 -42.47 37.72
CA SER A 158 1.74 -43.16 38.88
C SER A 158 2.80 -44.13 39.40
N PRO A 159 3.29 -44.01 40.65
CA PRO A 159 4.12 -45.04 41.23
C PRO A 159 3.18 -46.16 41.69
N ARG A 160 2.80 -47.06 40.78
CA ARG A 160 1.97 -48.23 41.11
C ARG A 160 2.61 -49.49 40.54
N GLY A 161 3.55 -50.05 41.30
CA GLY A 161 4.13 -51.35 40.97
C GLY A 161 5.37 -51.82 41.72
N GLU A 162 5.79 -51.18 42.81
CA GLU A 162 6.71 -51.80 43.78
C GLU A 162 5.95 -52.89 44.57
N MET A 163 5.74 -54.08 43.98
CA MET A 163 5.60 -55.33 44.74
C MET A 163 5.53 -56.57 43.82
N LYS A 164 6.69 -57.13 43.46
CA LYS A 164 6.87 -58.58 43.49
C LYS A 164 8.36 -58.97 43.58
N ARG A 165 9.00 -58.63 44.70
CA ARG A 165 10.21 -59.30 45.18
C ARG A 165 9.98 -59.81 46.61
N ARG A 166 9.37 -60.99 46.70
CA ARG A 166 9.59 -61.98 47.77
C ARG A 166 9.85 -63.29 47.02
N LYS A 167 11.12 -63.74 46.94
CA LYS A 167 11.74 -64.69 47.90
C LYS A 167 10.90 -65.97 47.89
N GLY A 168 11.24 -67.02 47.14
CA GLY A 168 12.49 -67.75 47.23
C GLY A 168 12.37 -68.69 48.43
N ASP A 169 11.76 -69.86 48.18
CA ASP A 169 11.97 -71.18 48.82
C ASP A 169 11.24 -72.21 47.94
#